data_AF-A0A1G0GA12-F1
#
_entry.id   AF-A0A1G0GA12-F1
#
_cell.length_a   1.000
_cell.length_b   1.000
_cell.length_c   1.000
_cell.angle_alpha   90.00
_cell.angle_beta   90.00
_cell.angle_gamma   90.00
#
_symmetry.space_group_name_H-M   'P 1'
#
loop_
_entity.id
_entity.type
_entity.pdbx_description
1 polymer ?
#
loop_
_entity_poly.entity_id
_entity_poly.type
_entity_poly.pdbx_seq_one_letter_code
_entity_poly.pdbx_strand_id
1 'polypeptide(L)' 'MFLNSPDSLGHELDCLKTRSKIIIWLNPMLGRKEYIADTESMKAALPHLDLFAPAHSLASLGDAIGYLARTYR' A
#
# COMPACT_ATOMS: atom_id res chain seq x y z
N MET A 1 24.85 4.07 -5.17
CA MET A 1 24.21 3.63 -6.43
C MET A 1 23.27 2.45 -6.12
N PHE A 2 22.23 2.66 -5.30
CA PHE A 2 21.24 1.63 -4.90
C PHE A 2 19.84 2.22 -4.66
N LEU A 3 19.42 3.22 -5.44
CA LEU A 3 18.16 3.96 -5.20
C LEU A 3 16.87 3.14 -5.44
N ASN A 4 16.96 1.85 -5.77
CA ASN A 4 15.80 1.00 -6.10
C ASN A 4 15.91 -0.43 -5.53
N SER A 5 16.58 -0.63 -4.39
CA SER A 5 16.53 -1.93 -3.70
C SER A 5 15.25 -2.08 -2.86
N PRO A 6 14.79 -3.32 -2.59
CA PRO A 6 13.69 -3.57 -1.64
C PRO A 6 13.93 -2.93 -0.27
N ASP A 7 15.15 -3.00 0.26
CA ASP A 7 15.51 -2.39 1.54
C ASP A 7 15.38 -0.86 1.52
N SER A 8 15.76 -0.23 0.41
CA SER A 8 15.58 1.21 0.22
C SER A 8 14.10 1.58 0.24
N LEU A 9 13.23 0.79 -0.38
CA LEU A 9 11.79 1.02 -0.36
C LEU A 9 11.21 0.91 1.06
N GLY A 10 11.58 -0.15 1.79
CA GLY A 10 11.14 -0.32 3.19
C GLY A 10 11.58 0.86 4.06
N HIS A 11 12.83 1.31 3.93
CA HIS A 11 13.33 2.48 4.66
C HIS A 11 12.58 3.77 4.34
N GLU A 12 12.30 4.04 3.06
CA GLU A 12 11.56 5.22 2.65
C GLU A 12 10.10 5.18 3.12
N LEU A 13 9.46 4.00 3.13
CA LEU A 13 8.11 3.82 3.66
C LEU A 13 8.05 3.99 5.18
N ASP A 14 9.08 3.53 5.90
CA ASP A 14 9.23 3.79 7.34
C ASP A 14 9.37 5.28 7.62
N CYS A 15 10.23 5.97 6.86
CA CYS A 15 10.38 7.42 6.93
C CYS A 15 9.06 8.14 6.63
N LEU A 16 8.32 7.70 5.61
CA LEU A 16 7.01 8.25 5.26
C LEU A 16 5.98 8.08 6.39
N LYS A 17 6.04 6.95 7.11
CA LYS A 17 5.14 6.64 8.24
C LYS A 17 5.34 7.60 9.40
N THR A 18 6.54 8.12 9.61
CA THR A 18 6.77 9.17 10.63
C THR A 18 6.07 10.50 10.31
N ARG A 19 5.71 10.73 9.05
CA ARG A 19 5.11 11.99 8.55
C ARG A 19 3.66 11.85 8.11
N SER A 20 3.16 10.62 8.05
CA SER A 20 1.83 10.29 7.57
C SER A 20 1.03 9.64 8.69
N LYS A 21 -0.24 10.01 8.85
CA LYS A 21 -1.09 9.35 9.84
C LYS A 21 -1.39 7.89 9.48
N ILE A 22 -1.52 7.63 8.19
CA ILE A 22 -1.78 6.31 7.59
C ILE A 22 -1.16 6.26 6.21
N ILE A 23 -0.75 5.07 5.78
CA ILE A 23 -0.25 4.77 4.45
C ILE A 23 -1.19 3.72 3.83
N ILE A 24 -1.89 4.12 2.78
CA ILE A 24 -2.75 3.23 2.00
C ILE A 24 -2.17 3.07 0.61
N TRP A 25 -1.91 1.82 0.21
CA TRP A 25 -1.54 1.50 -1.16
C TRP A 25 -2.75 0.94 -1.90
N LEU A 26 -3.25 1.77 -2.81
CA LEU A 26 -4.31 1.44 -3.76
C LEU A 26 -3.73 0.75 -4.99
N ASN A 27 -4.08 -0.52 -5.20
CA ASN A 27 -3.49 -1.35 -6.23
C ASN A 27 -4.55 -1.87 -7.23
N PRO A 28 -4.56 -1.38 -8.49
CA PRO A 28 -5.45 -1.88 -9.54
C PRO A 28 -5.23 -3.36 -9.90
N MET A 29 -4.05 -3.92 -9.62
CA MET A 29 -3.76 -5.31 -9.93
C MET A 29 -4.44 -6.29 -8.96
N LEU A 30 -4.81 -5.86 -7.75
CA LEU A 30 -5.55 -6.69 -6.79
C LEU A 30 -6.96 -7.10 -7.27
N GLY A 31 -7.46 -6.51 -8.37
CA GLY A 31 -8.69 -6.99 -9.03
C GLY A 31 -8.50 -8.20 -9.94
N ARG A 32 -7.26 -8.58 -10.22
CA ARG A 32 -6.94 -9.71 -11.10
C ARG A 32 -6.78 -10.98 -10.26
N LYS A 33 -7.46 -12.06 -10.65
CA LYS A 33 -7.43 -13.35 -9.93
C LYS A 33 -6.02 -13.93 -9.77
N GLU A 34 -5.12 -13.65 -10.70
CA GLU A 34 -3.77 -14.22 -10.77
C GLU A 34 -2.70 -13.29 -10.19
N TYR A 35 -3.07 -12.11 -9.68
CA TYR A 35 -2.08 -11.19 -9.13
C TYR A 35 -1.60 -11.66 -7.75
N ILE A 36 -0.28 -11.74 -7.58
CA ILE A 36 0.38 -12.10 -6.33
C ILE A 36 1.41 -11.03 -5.99
N ALA A 37 1.38 -10.52 -4.76
CA ALA A 37 2.32 -9.52 -4.26
C ALA A 37 3.60 -10.15 -3.68
N ASP A 38 4.26 -11.03 -4.44
CA ASP A 38 5.39 -11.86 -3.94
C ASP A 38 6.79 -11.30 -4.26
N THR A 39 6.88 -10.20 -5.00
CA THR A 39 8.18 -9.57 -5.27
C THR A 39 8.84 -9.11 -3.96
N GLU A 40 10.16 -9.15 -3.89
CA GLU A 40 10.92 -8.68 -2.71
C GLU A 40 10.60 -7.23 -2.33
N SER A 41 10.39 -6.35 -3.31
CA SER A 41 9.95 -4.98 -3.07
C SER A 41 8.58 -4.92 -2.38
N MET A 42 7.64 -5.82 -2.76
CA MET A 42 6.35 -5.88 -2.07
C MET A 42 6.46 -6.43 -0.67
N LYS A 43 7.24 -7.49 -0.46
CA LYS A 43 7.51 -8.02 0.88
C LYS A 43 8.14 -6.96 1.79
N ALA A 44 9.04 -6.15 1.25
CA ALA A 44 9.63 -5.02 1.97
C ALA A 44 8.62 -3.91 2.27
N ALA A 45 7.65 -3.65 1.39
CA ALA A 45 6.66 -2.60 1.58
C ALA A 45 5.53 -2.96 2.56
N LEU A 46 5.00 -4.19 2.48
CA LEU A 46 3.80 -4.63 3.19
C LEU A 46 3.80 -4.33 4.71
N PRO A 47 4.90 -4.51 5.47
CA PRO A 47 4.93 -4.20 6.89
C PRO A 47 4.71 -2.72 7.24
N HIS A 48 4.94 -1.81 6.29
CA HIS A 48 4.82 -0.37 6.52
C HIS A 48 3.45 0.20 6.13
N LEU A 49 2.62 -0.56 5.40
CA LEU A 49 1.31 -0.12 4.95
C LEU A 49 0.25 -0.37 6.03
N ASP A 50 -0.63 0.61 6.24
CA ASP A 50 -1.80 0.44 7.10
C ASP A 50 -2.96 -0.23 6.36
N LEU A 51 -3.03 -0.04 5.03
CA LEU A 51 -3.98 -0.76 4.18
C LEU A 51 -3.37 -1.03 2.80
N PHE A 52 -3.41 -2.30 2.39
CA PHE A 52 -3.19 -2.72 1.01
C PHE A 52 -4.53 -3.12 0.39
N ALA A 53 -5.05 -2.31 -0.52
CA ALA A 53 -6.43 -2.42 -0.99
C ALA A 53 -6.57 -2.33 -2.51
N PRO A 54 -7.59 -3.00 -3.09
CA PRO A 54 -7.88 -2.90 -4.51
C PRO A 54 -8.34 -1.50 -4.91
N ALA A 55 -8.02 -1.12 -6.16
CA ALA A 55 -8.47 0.13 -6.76
C ALA A 55 -8.77 0.00 -8.27
N HIS A 56 -9.28 -1.16 -8.67
CA HIS A 56 -9.56 -1.50 -10.07
C HIS A 56 -10.99 -1.13 -10.52
N SER A 57 -11.83 -0.70 -9.59
CA SER A 57 -13.22 -0.32 -9.84
C SER A 57 -13.65 0.82 -8.90
N LEU A 58 -14.68 1.57 -9.29
CA LEU A 58 -15.26 2.62 -8.45
C LEU A 58 -15.76 2.06 -7.11
N ALA A 59 -16.29 0.83 -7.11
CA ALA A 59 -16.68 0.13 -5.88
C ALA A 59 -15.48 -0.05 -4.94
N SER A 60 -14.36 -0.59 -5.43
CA SER A 60 -13.15 -0.78 -4.62
C SER A 60 -12.54 0.53 -4.09
N LEU A 61 -12.65 1.63 -4.86
CA LEU A 61 -12.26 2.96 -4.40
C LEU A 61 -13.21 3.46 -3.29
N GLY A 62 -14.51 3.24 -3.44
CA GLY A 62 -15.52 3.54 -2.43
C GLY A 62 -15.24 2.83 -1.10
N ASP A 63 -14.83 1.56 -1.14
CA ASP A 63 -14.46 0.80 0.05
C ASP A 63 -13.24 1.40 0.77
N ALA A 64 -12.21 1.81 0.02
CA ALA A 64 -11.02 2.45 0.57
C ALA A 64 -11.34 3.82 1.20
N ILE A 65 -12.20 4.62 0.56
CA ILE A 65 -12.70 5.89 1.12
C ILE A 65 -13.51 5.62 2.39
N GLY A 66 -14.35 4.58 2.39
CA GLY A 66 -15.10 4.17 3.56
C GLY A 66 -14.21 3.75 4.72
N TYR A 67 -13.09 3.06 4.44
CA TYR A 67 -12.07 2.76 5.45
C TYR A 67 -11.47 4.04 6.03
N LEU A 68 -11.02 4.96 5.18
CA LEU A 68 -10.49 6.27 5.59
C LEU A 68 -11.47 6.99 6.52
N ALA A 69 -12.73 7.11 6.11
CA ALA A 69 -13.76 7.82 6.87
C ALA A 69 -14.00 7.23 8.27
N ARG A 70 -13.85 5.92 8.45
CA ARG A 70 -13.99 5.25 9.76
C ARG A 70 -12.76 5.44 10.65
N THR A 71 -11.58 5.48 10.05
CA THR A 71 -10.31 5.61 10.78
C THR A 71 -10.07 7.04 11.31
N TYR A 72 -10.74 8.05 10.74
CA TYR A 72 -10.66 9.46 11.16
C TYR A 72 -11.82 9.95 12.04
N ARG A 73 -12.49 9.05 12.76
CA ARG A 73 -13.48 9.44 13.79
C ARG A 73 -12.84 9.79 15.12
#